data_AF-A0A2T0YBB6-F1
#
_entry.id   AF-A0A2T0YBB6-F1
#
_cell.length_a   1.000
_cell.length_b   1.000
_cell.length_c   1.000
_cell.angle_alpha   90.00
_cell.angle_beta   90.00
_cell.angle_gamma   90.00
#
_symmetry.space_group_name_H-M   'P 1'
#
loop_
_entity.id
_entity.type
_entity.pdbx_description
1 polymer ?
#
loop_
_entity_poly.entity_id
_entity_poly.type
_entity_poly.pdbx_seq_one_letter_code
_entity_poly.pdbx_strand_id
1 'polypeptide(L)'
;MQRNINPSVRLLDAAETSIRCVNVFVSHLRALTGGRVVIMDRYLYCQSALRRARGLKPGRFLPLLLKVLPTPDIVFYFDVPVGIAYNRICRRATDIETLEHLQALDEAYTELAEFPTFITIDASNPAEQLVEDMLLELGRRGLELPS
;
A
#
# COMPACT_ATOMS: atom_id res chain seq x y z
N MET A 1 26.44 6.13 23.57
CA MET A 1 26.20 4.69 23.79
C MET A 1 24.86 4.33 23.13
N GLN A 2 24.84 4.22 21.79
CA GLN A 2 23.64 3.78 21.07
C GLN A 2 23.49 2.27 21.30
N ARG A 3 22.46 1.88 22.04
CA ARG A 3 22.07 0.47 22.12
C ARG A 3 21.58 0.07 20.73
N ASN A 4 22.38 -0.73 20.03
CA ASN A 4 21.96 -1.48 18.85
C ASN A 4 20.93 -2.52 19.30
N ILE A 5 19.70 -2.07 19.56
CA ILE A 5 18.54 -2.95 19.57
C ILE A 5 18.31 -3.25 18.10
N ASN A 6 18.75 -4.42 17.63
CA ASN A 6 18.31 -4.97 16.36
C ASN A 6 17.06 -5.80 16.67
N PRO A 7 15.85 -5.19 16.72
CA PRO A 7 14.64 -5.96 16.95
C PRO A 7 14.55 -7.01 15.85
N SER A 8 14.25 -8.25 16.23
CA SER A 8 14.06 -9.31 15.24
C SER A 8 13.07 -8.83 14.17
N VAL A 9 13.31 -9.15 12.90
CA VAL A 9 12.48 -8.73 11.75
C VAL A 9 10.99 -9.01 11.99
N ARG A 10 10.67 -10.05 12.76
CA ARG A 10 9.30 -10.40 13.19
C ARG A 10 8.66 -9.39 14.14
N LEU A 11 9.44 -8.80 15.05
CA LEU A 11 8.94 -7.81 16.00
C LEU A 11 8.63 -6.48 15.30
N LEU A 12 9.50 -6.08 14.36
CA LEU A 12 9.28 -4.92 13.49
C LEU A 12 8.02 -5.13 12.62
N ASP A 13 7.91 -6.29 11.98
CA ASP A 13 6.74 -6.66 11.19
C ASP A 13 5.44 -6.62 12.02
N ALA A 14 5.47 -7.15 13.25
CA ALA A 14 4.32 -7.13 14.14
C ALA A 14 3.92 -5.71 14.57
N ALA A 15 4.90 -4.86 14.90
CA ALA A 15 4.64 -3.47 15.26
C ALA A 15 4.09 -2.66 14.07
N GLU A 16 4.70 -2.81 12.89
CA GLU A 16 4.25 -2.16 11.65
C GLU A 16 2.81 -2.59 11.29
N THR A 17 2.54 -3.90 11.34
CA THR A 17 1.20 -4.45 11.11
C THR A 17 0.18 -3.85 12.08
N SER A 18 0.53 -3.78 13.37
CA SER A 18 -0.37 -3.26 14.41
C SER A 18 -0.71 -1.79 14.19
N ILE A 19 0.28 -0.95 13.87
CA ILE A 19 0.09 0.47 13.56
C ILE A 19 -0.82 0.62 12.33
N ARG A 20 -0.57 -0.16 11.27
CA ARG A 20 -1.41 -0.14 10.05
C ARG A 20 -2.85 -0.55 10.36
N CYS A 21 -3.08 -1.59 11.15
CA CYS A 21 -4.42 -2.00 11.56
C CYS A 21 -5.16 -0.90 12.32
N VAL A 22 -4.49 -0.25 13.27
CA VAL A 22 -5.09 0.87 14.04
C VAL A 22 -5.44 2.02 13.10
N ASN A 23 -4.55 2.39 12.18
CA ASN A 23 -4.81 3.46 11.22
C ASN A 23 -5.99 3.13 10.31
N VAL A 24 -6.08 1.90 9.78
CA VAL A 24 -7.24 1.44 8.99
C VAL A 24 -8.52 1.55 9.80
N PHE A 25 -8.50 1.04 11.03
CA PHE A 25 -9.69 1.02 11.87
C PHE A 25 -10.17 2.43 12.23
N VAL A 26 -9.27 3.32 12.65
CA VAL A 26 -9.60 4.71 13.00
C VAL A 26 -10.09 5.49 11.79
N SER A 27 -9.45 5.35 10.63
CA SER A 27 -9.87 6.01 9.39
C SER A 27 -11.26 5.55 8.96
N HIS A 28 -11.54 4.25 9.07
CA HIS A 28 -12.87 3.72 8.75
C HIS A 28 -13.94 4.19 9.73
N LEU A 29 -13.67 4.18 11.04
CA LEU A 29 -14.61 4.71 12.04
C LEU A 29 -14.96 6.18 11.76
N ARG A 30 -13.98 7.00 11.36
CA ARG A 30 -14.23 8.39 10.94
C ARG A 30 -15.14 8.47 9.71
N ALA A 31 -14.96 7.57 8.74
CA ALA A 31 -15.81 7.47 7.55
C ALA A 31 -17.28 7.24 7.92
N LEU A 32 -17.53 6.25 8.79
CA LEU A 32 -18.87 5.84 9.21
C LEU A 32 -19.64 6.96 9.91
N THR A 33 -18.94 7.80 10.67
CA THR A 33 -19.57 8.91 11.40
C THR A 33 -19.91 10.12 10.52
N GLY A 34 -19.40 10.18 9.28
CA GLY A 34 -19.49 11.38 8.44
C GLY A 34 -20.08 11.19 7.04
N GLY A 35 -20.28 9.96 6.56
CA GLY A 35 -20.68 9.71 5.17
C GLY A 35 -19.67 10.25 4.15
N ARG A 36 -18.39 10.30 4.52
CA ARG A 36 -17.31 10.91 3.71
C ARG A 36 -16.45 9.84 3.04
N VAL A 37 -15.89 10.21 1.89
CA VAL A 37 -14.85 9.43 1.21
C VAL A 37 -13.59 9.39 2.07
N VAL A 38 -13.01 8.20 2.22
CA VAL A 38 -11.74 8.01 2.92
C VAL A 38 -10.67 7.56 1.93
N ILE A 39 -9.65 8.39 1.77
CA ILE A 39 -8.46 8.07 1.00
C ILE A 39 -7.39 7.60 1.99
N MET A 40 -6.82 6.42 1.74
CA MET A 40 -5.77 5.85 2.57
C MET A 40 -4.51 5.61 1.74
N ASP A 41 -3.41 6.24 2.13
CA ASP A 41 -2.08 5.87 1.65
C ASP A 41 -1.63 4.59 2.37
N ARG A 42 -1.59 3.49 1.60
CA ARG A 42 -1.22 2.12 2.01
C ARG A 42 -2.19 1.44 2.98
N TYR A 43 -2.90 0.45 2.45
CA TYR A 43 -3.69 -0.52 3.22
C TYR A 43 -2.84 -1.73 3.66
N LEU A 44 -3.48 -2.74 4.27
CA LEU A 44 -2.81 -3.98 4.69
C LEU A 44 -2.21 -4.81 3.54
N TYR A 45 -2.65 -4.62 2.30
CA TYR A 45 -2.01 -5.24 1.12
C TYR A 45 -0.52 -4.93 1.04
N CYS A 46 -0.11 -3.72 1.43
CA CYS A 46 1.29 -3.32 1.48
C CYS A 46 2.10 -4.17 2.46
N GLN A 47 1.52 -4.51 3.62
CA GLN A 47 2.18 -5.40 4.58
C GLN A 47 2.30 -6.82 4.03
N SER A 48 1.28 -7.31 3.32
CA SER A 48 1.31 -8.63 2.68
C SER A 48 2.43 -8.73 1.65
N ALA A 49 2.54 -7.74 0.76
CA ALA A 49 3.61 -7.66 -0.23
C ALA A 49 4.99 -7.56 0.44
N LEU A 50 5.14 -6.69 1.45
CA LEU A 50 6.42 -6.49 2.15
C LEU A 50 6.89 -7.76 2.87
N ARG A 51 5.98 -8.51 3.50
CA ARG A 51 6.29 -9.80 4.12
C ARG A 51 6.79 -10.80 3.10
N ARG A 52 6.14 -10.86 1.94
CA ARG A 52 6.52 -11.74 0.84
C ARG A 52 7.88 -11.37 0.27
N ALA A 53 8.13 -10.10 -0.01
CA ALA A 53 9.43 -9.59 -0.46
C ALA A 53 10.56 -9.90 0.53
N ARG A 54 10.26 -9.92 1.85
CA ARG A 54 11.19 -10.31 2.93
C ARG A 54 11.32 -11.83 3.12
N GLY A 55 10.66 -12.66 2.30
CA GLY A 55 10.64 -14.13 2.44
C GLY A 55 9.94 -14.64 3.70
N LEU A 56 9.12 -13.80 4.34
CA LEU A 56 8.37 -14.18 5.53
C LEU A 56 7.13 -14.98 5.14
N LYS A 57 6.82 -16.02 5.93
CA LYS A 57 5.57 -16.76 5.75
C LYS A 57 4.38 -15.80 5.92
N PRO A 58 3.33 -15.89 5.08
CA PRO A 58 2.12 -15.08 5.20
C PRO A 58 1.47 -15.21 6.58
N GLY A 59 1.60 -16.40 7.20
CA GLY A 59 0.92 -16.73 8.44
C GLY A 59 -0.59 -16.81 8.24
N ARG A 60 -1.34 -16.92 9.35
CA ARG A 60 -2.81 -16.91 9.33
C ARG A 60 -3.40 -15.57 9.77
N PHE A 61 -2.60 -14.73 10.42
CA PHE A 61 -3.07 -13.51 11.07
C PHE A 61 -3.42 -12.41 10.07
N LEU A 62 -2.52 -12.08 9.14
CA LEU A 62 -2.76 -11.01 8.17
C LEU A 62 -3.90 -11.32 7.18
N PRO A 63 -4.02 -12.55 6.62
CA PRO A 63 -5.19 -12.91 5.82
C PRO A 63 -6.50 -12.92 6.61
N LEU A 64 -6.46 -13.24 7.91
CA LEU A 64 -7.64 -13.16 8.77
C LEU A 64 -8.04 -11.71 9.03
N LEU A 65 -7.06 -10.82 9.27
CA LEU A 65 -7.30 -9.39 9.43
C LEU A 65 -7.91 -8.77 8.19
N LEU A 66 -7.43 -9.11 6.99
CA LEU A 66 -8.02 -8.64 5.73
C LEU A 66 -9.48 -9.07 5.55
N LYS A 67 -9.89 -10.19 6.15
CA LYS A 67 -11.29 -10.65 6.15
C LYS A 67 -12.18 -9.94 7.18
N VAL A 68 -11.58 -9.40 8.25
CA VAL A 68 -12.32 -8.75 9.35
C VAL A 68 -12.37 -7.24 9.16
N LEU A 69 -11.32 -6.66 8.57
CA LEU A 69 -11.24 -5.23 8.35
C LEU A 69 -12.12 -4.83 7.16
N PRO A 70 -12.56 -3.56 7.14
CA PRO A 70 -13.40 -3.04 6.08
C PRO A 70 -12.73 -3.18 4.71
N THR A 71 -13.41 -3.86 3.79
CA THR A 71 -12.97 -4.02 2.41
C THR A 71 -13.01 -2.66 1.71
N PRO A 72 -11.90 -2.19 1.10
CA PRO A 72 -11.93 -0.97 0.30
C PRO A 72 -12.82 -1.15 -0.94
N ASP A 73 -13.57 -0.12 -1.31
CA ASP A 73 -14.36 -0.11 -2.55
C ASP A 73 -13.46 -0.10 -3.79
N ILE A 74 -12.35 0.64 -3.72
CA ILE A 74 -11.33 0.73 -4.77
C ILE A 74 -9.94 0.67 -4.13
N VAL A 75 -9.03 -0.01 -4.83
CA VAL A 75 -7.60 0.01 -4.56
C VAL A 75 -6.88 0.43 -5.84
N PHE A 76 -6.17 1.55 -5.79
CA PHE A 76 -5.27 1.95 -6.87
C PHE A 76 -3.87 1.39 -6.62
N TYR A 77 -3.31 0.71 -7.62
CA TYR A 77 -1.92 0.32 -7.66
C TYR A 77 -1.16 1.25 -8.60
N PHE A 78 -0.20 1.99 -8.06
CA PHE A 78 0.65 2.89 -8.84
C PHE A 78 1.83 2.12 -9.42
N ASP A 79 1.68 1.69 -10.67
CA ASP A 79 2.73 0.99 -11.40
C ASP A 79 3.78 2.00 -11.90
N VAL A 80 5.03 1.76 -11.55
CA VAL A 80 6.15 2.60 -11.97
C VAL A 80 7.36 1.71 -12.24
N PRO A 81 8.01 1.85 -13.42
CA PRO A 81 9.23 1.11 -13.70
C PRO A 81 10.27 1.30 -12.59
N VAL A 82 10.85 0.20 -12.10
CA VAL A 82 11.79 0.17 -10.96
C VAL A 82 12.93 1.20 -11.12
N GLY A 83 13.47 1.35 -12.33
CA GLY A 83 14.51 2.34 -12.61
C GLY A 83 14.05 3.80 -12.44
N ILE A 84 12.79 4.12 -12.79
CA ILE A 84 12.20 5.45 -12.55
C ILE A 84 11.98 5.66 -11.05
N ALA A 85 11.44 4.65 -10.35
CA ALA A 85 11.21 4.72 -8.90
C ALA A 85 12.51 4.96 -8.13
N TYR A 86 13.57 4.21 -8.44
CA TYR A 86 14.89 4.37 -7.85
C TYR A 86 15.46 5.77 -8.07
N ASN A 87 15.39 6.28 -9.30
CA ASN A 87 15.84 7.64 -9.61
C ASN A 87 15.09 8.71 -8.80
N ARG A 88 13.77 8.54 -8.58
CA ARG A 88 12.96 9.44 -7.75
C ARG A 88 13.40 9.40 -6.27
N ILE A 89 13.68 8.21 -5.73
CA ILE A 89 14.17 8.02 -4.36
C ILE A 89 15.55 8.69 -4.19
N CYS A 90 16.49 8.43 -5.10
CA CYS A 90 17.82 9.04 -5.06
C CYS A 90 17.76 10.57 -5.13
N ARG A 91 16.85 11.13 -5.94
CA ARG A 91 16.62 12.59 -6.01
C ARG A 91 16.02 13.15 -4.74
N ARG A 92 15.11 12.42 -4.09
CA ARG A 92 14.45 12.84 -2.85
C ARG A 92 15.42 12.86 -1.67
N ALA A 93 16.39 11.94 -1.66
CA ALA A 93 17.45 11.82 -0.65
C ALA A 93 16.97 11.74 0.83
N THR A 94 15.72 11.33 1.04
CA THR A 94 15.13 11.13 2.38
C THR A 94 15.22 9.69 2.87
N ASP A 95 15.45 8.76 1.95
CA ASP A 95 15.37 7.32 2.15
C ASP A 95 16.32 6.62 1.19
N ILE A 96 16.73 5.41 1.57
CA ILE A 96 17.66 4.59 0.80
C ILE A 96 16.98 3.24 0.58
N GLU A 97 16.69 2.94 -0.68
CA GLU A 97 16.15 1.66 -1.12
C GLU A 97 17.06 1.11 -2.21
N THR A 98 17.15 -0.22 -2.33
CA THR A 98 17.95 -0.84 -3.40
C THR A 98 17.05 -1.24 -4.57
N LEU A 99 17.62 -1.31 -5.78
CA LEU A 99 16.89 -1.78 -6.96
C LEU A 99 16.32 -3.18 -6.76
N GLU A 100 17.08 -4.06 -6.10
CA GLU A 100 16.66 -5.43 -5.79
C GLU A 100 15.46 -5.44 -4.84
N HIS A 101 15.44 -4.54 -3.84
CA HIS A 101 14.31 -4.44 -2.92
C HIS A 101 13.05 -3.95 -3.64
N LEU A 102 13.19 -2.94 -4.50
CA LEU A 102 12.08 -2.40 -5.29
C LEU A 102 11.51 -3.45 -6.25
N GLN A 103 12.38 -4.22 -6.91
CA GLN A 103 11.96 -5.30 -7.80
C GLN A 103 11.27 -6.44 -7.05
N ALA A 104 11.83 -6.88 -5.91
CA ALA A 104 11.19 -7.88 -5.07
C ALA A 104 9.83 -7.42 -4.52
N LEU A 105 9.66 -6.13 -4.27
CA LEU A 105 8.38 -5.57 -3.82
C LEU A 105 7.34 -5.54 -4.93
N ASP A 106 7.72 -5.17 -6.16
CA ASP A 106 6.84 -5.19 -7.34
C ASP A 106 6.36 -6.62 -7.65
N GLU A 107 7.28 -7.58 -7.69
CA GLU A 107 6.95 -9.02 -7.81
C GLU A 107 6.02 -9.47 -6.68
N ALA A 108 6.30 -9.06 -5.44
CA ALA A 108 5.47 -9.44 -4.31
C ALA A 108 4.04 -8.89 -4.37
N TYR A 109 3.83 -7.71 -4.97
CA TYR A 109 2.49 -7.15 -5.19
C TYR A 109 1.74 -7.90 -6.28
N THR A 110 2.37 -8.12 -7.42
CA THR A 110 1.75 -8.80 -8.58
C THR A 110 1.35 -10.25 -8.26
N GLU A 111 2.04 -10.88 -7.31
CA GLU A 111 1.74 -12.23 -6.82
C GLU A 111 0.68 -12.29 -5.70
N LEU A 112 0.14 -11.15 -5.24
CA LEU A 112 -0.98 -11.16 -4.29
C LEU A 112 -2.25 -11.70 -4.94
N ALA A 113 -3.04 -12.47 -4.19
CA ALA A 113 -4.31 -13.02 -4.67
C ALA A 113 -5.33 -11.92 -5.01
N GLU A 114 -5.21 -10.78 -4.32
CA GLU A 114 -6.07 -9.62 -4.48
C GLU A 114 -5.61 -8.69 -5.61
N PHE A 115 -4.40 -8.86 -6.15
CA PHE A 115 -3.85 -7.97 -7.19
C PHE A 115 -4.77 -7.82 -8.41
N PRO A 116 -5.44 -8.87 -8.93
CA PRO A 116 -6.39 -8.73 -10.04
C PRO A 116 -7.60 -7.82 -9.76
N THR A 117 -7.85 -7.47 -8.49
CA THR A 117 -8.93 -6.55 -8.09
C THR A 117 -8.47 -5.08 -8.09
N PHE A 118 -7.17 -4.83 -8.18
CA PHE A 118 -6.61 -3.49 -8.13
C PHE A 118 -6.77 -2.78 -9.48
N ILE A 119 -6.92 -1.46 -9.43
CA ILE A 119 -6.87 -0.61 -10.61
C ILE A 119 -5.43 -0.14 -10.77
N THR A 120 -4.75 -0.65 -11.78
CA THR A 120 -3.38 -0.23 -12.09
C THR A 120 -3.40 1.12 -12.81
N ILE A 121 -2.63 2.07 -12.29
CA ILE A 121 -2.42 3.40 -12.87
C ILE A 121 -0.94 3.55 -13.19
N ASP A 122 -0.62 4.00 -14.41
CA ASP A 122 0.75 4.28 -14.83
C ASP A 122 1.28 5.54 -14.11
N ALA A 123 2.06 5.30 -13.07
CA ALA A 123 2.66 6.33 -12.24
C ALA A 123 4.02 6.83 -12.76
N SER A 124 4.40 6.46 -13.99
CA SER A 124 5.54 7.09 -14.68
C SER A 124 5.22 8.52 -15.13
N ASN A 125 3.93 8.84 -15.32
CA ASN A 125 3.42 10.14 -15.74
C ASN A 125 3.48 11.22 -14.62
N PRO A 126 3.28 12.51 -14.95
CA PRO A 126 3.14 13.60 -13.97
C PRO A 126 1.90 13.45 -13.09
N ALA A 127 1.95 14.00 -11.87
CA ALA A 127 0.92 13.82 -10.86
C ALA A 127 -0.48 14.29 -11.32
N GLU A 128 -0.54 15.34 -12.14
CA GLU A 128 -1.79 15.87 -12.68
C GLU A 128 -2.49 14.83 -13.57
N GLN A 129 -1.74 14.15 -14.44
CA GLN A 129 -2.26 13.09 -15.30
C GLN A 129 -2.75 11.88 -14.47
N LEU A 130 -2.01 11.51 -13.42
CA LEU A 130 -2.40 10.41 -12.53
C LEU A 130 -3.76 10.71 -11.88
N VAL A 131 -3.97 11.94 -11.42
CA VAL A 131 -5.23 12.35 -10.80
C VAL A 131 -6.37 12.26 -11.81
N GLU A 132 -6.16 12.73 -13.05
CA GLU A 132 -7.15 12.59 -14.13
C GLU A 132 -7.49 11.12 -14.41
N ASP A 133 -6.48 10.25 -14.53
CA ASP A 133 -6.67 8.82 -14.78
C ASP A 133 -7.45 8.14 -13.65
N MET A 134 -7.14 8.49 -12.39
CA MET A 134 -7.88 8.01 -11.22
C MET A 134 -9.34 8.48 -11.22
N LEU A 135 -9.61 9.75 -11.55
CA LEU A 135 -10.96 10.30 -11.63
C LEU A 135 -11.78 9.64 -12.75
N LEU A 136 -11.14 9.36 -13.89
CA LEU A 136 -11.77 8.63 -14.99
C LEU A 136 -12.20 7.23 -14.56
N GLU A 137 -11.36 6.51 -13.81
CA GLU A 137 -11.73 5.19 -13.32
C GLU A 137 -12.78 5.20 -12.20
N LEU A 138 -12.80 6.24 -11.38
CA LEU A 138 -13.89 6.47 -10.42
C LEU A 138 -15.23 6.65 -11.15
N GLY A 139 -15.25 7.49 -12.19
CA GLY A 139 -16.44 7.72 -13.00
C GLY A 139 -16.97 6.47 -13.71
N ARG A 140 -16.08 5.65 -14.28
CA ARG A 140 -16.45 4.37 -14.93
C ARG A 140 -17.16 3.40 -13.98
N ARG A 141 -16.85 3.45 -12.69
CA ARG A 141 -17.42 2.57 -11.67
C ARG A 141 -18.64 3.15 -10.96
N GLY A 142 -19.10 4.34 -11.37
CA GLY A 142 -20.26 5.01 -10.77
C GLY A 142 -20.00 5.49 -9.34
N LEU A 143 -18.74 5.64 -8.95
CA LEU A 143 -18.31 6.17 -7.66
C LEU A 143 -17.98 7.64 -7.85
N GLU A 144 -19.01 8.48 -7.90
CA GLU A 144 -18.83 9.93 -7.94
C GLU A 144 -18.37 10.43 -6.56
N LEU A 145 -17.36 11.31 -6.55
CA LEU A 145 -16.98 12.00 -5.33
C LEU A 145 -18.14 12.92 -4.92
N PRO A 146 -18.57 12.91 -3.64
CA PRO A 146 -19.58 13.84 -3.18
C PRO A 146 -19.12 15.27 -3.43
N SER A 147 -20.01 16.08 -3.99
CA SER A 147 -19.80 17.48 -4.35
C SER A 147 -19.57 18.41 -3.17
#